data_AF-A0AAV5AD04-F1
#
_entry.id   AF-A0AAV5AD04-F1
#
_cell.length_a   1.000
_cell.length_b   1.000
_cell.length_c   1.000
_cell.angle_alpha   90.00
_cell.angle_beta   90.00
_cell.angle_gamma   90.00
#
_symmetry.space_group_name_H-M   'P 1'
#
loop_
_entity.id
_entity.type
_entity.pdbx_description
1 polymer ?
#
loop_
_entity_poly.entity_id
_entity_poly.type
_entity_poly.pdbx_seq_one_letter_code
_entity_poly.pdbx_strand_id
1 'polypeptide(L)'
;MVTFAEPSSPISTQEAYRYESDENKGWIPVDFCQCPTLSASELRLITWNLNAGGPNPTKRFSRILAHLRRIVFQESAPEASCILFQETHVDTLQAILDSSWIRDHFIVTPITGQLWTTPYGLVSLISKNIPLSRVFHIELPLTRVGRQALFIDVHLSNTAEVNESSKKVQIAKTNRTLRIANTHLEPESSNGFRIRPKQLRIIAQMLNVANVHASICAGSMVSVQDVDQTAPAQVGFVDAYNGVLKGSETWGRTPHQINLPPGRLDKILYFPTEWVEVGSPRRVGDKIMPLNEVFPSDHFGLLSIIKVSK
;
A
#
# COMPACT_ATOMS: atom_id res chain seq x y z
N MET A 1 -14.35 -22.69 1.37
CA MET A 1 -13.25 -22.05 2.11
C MET A 1 -11.99 -22.88 1.81
N VAL A 2 -11.08 -22.36 0.98
CA VAL A 2 -9.85 -23.09 0.64
C VAL A 2 -8.84 -22.81 1.74
N THR A 3 -8.59 -23.80 2.61
CA THR A 3 -7.53 -23.75 3.61
C THR A 3 -6.20 -24.04 2.93
N PHE A 4 -5.32 -23.05 2.87
CA PHE A 4 -3.97 -23.22 2.35
C PHE A 4 -3.01 -23.58 3.49
N ALA A 5 -2.05 -24.49 3.23
CA ALA A 5 -0.95 -24.74 4.14
C ALA A 5 -0.09 -23.47 4.34
N GLU A 6 0.53 -23.31 5.52
CA GLU A 6 1.42 -22.18 5.78
C GLU A 6 2.58 -22.12 4.76
N PRO A 7 2.89 -20.94 4.21
CA PRO A 7 3.91 -20.81 3.19
C PRO A 7 5.32 -21.00 3.74
N SER A 8 6.19 -21.60 2.92
CA SER A 8 7.58 -21.91 3.23
C SER A 8 8.57 -20.76 3.04
N SER A 9 8.10 -19.56 2.68
CA SER A 9 8.99 -18.39 2.54
C SER A 9 9.39 -17.88 3.93
N PRO A 10 10.68 -17.55 4.16
CA PRO A 10 11.10 -17.00 5.44
C PRO A 10 10.37 -15.68 5.69
N ILE A 11 9.61 -15.64 6.78
CA ILE A 11 8.95 -14.43 7.27
C ILE A 11 9.99 -13.64 8.05
N SER A 12 10.31 -12.43 7.60
CA SER A 12 11.13 -11.51 8.38
C SER A 12 10.21 -10.50 9.06
N THR A 13 10.27 -10.49 10.40
CA THR A 13 9.64 -9.44 11.20
C THR A 13 10.34 -8.14 10.91
N GLN A 14 9.58 -7.14 10.46
CA GLN A 14 10.13 -5.82 10.16
C GLN A 14 9.55 -4.82 11.16
N GLU A 15 10.39 -3.92 11.63
CA GLU A 15 9.95 -2.85 12.50
C GLU A 15 9.24 -1.75 11.70
N ALA A 16 8.33 -1.07 12.37
CA ALA A 16 7.74 0.17 11.90
C ALA A 16 8.25 1.30 12.78
N TYR A 17 8.41 2.50 12.22
CA TYR A 17 9.07 3.59 12.92
C TYR A 17 8.21 4.83 12.95
N ARG A 18 8.18 5.51 14.09
CA ARG A 18 7.58 6.84 14.24
C ARG A 18 8.69 7.84 14.53
N TYR A 19 8.53 9.07 14.04
CA TYR A 19 9.41 10.16 14.42
C TYR A 19 8.98 10.74 15.78
N GLU A 20 9.91 10.84 16.71
CA GLU A 20 9.76 11.60 17.95
C GLU A 20 10.48 12.95 17.83
N SER A 21 9.76 14.02 18.14
CA SER A 21 10.24 15.41 18.08
C SER A 21 10.86 15.90 19.39
N ASP A 22 10.69 15.14 20.47
CA ASP A 22 11.05 15.53 21.84
C ASP A 22 12.55 15.27 22.11
N GLU A 23 12.92 15.00 23.38
CA GLU A 23 14.31 14.92 23.85
C GLU A 23 15.22 13.98 23.02
N ASN A 24 14.64 12.98 22.35
CA ASN A 24 15.31 12.08 21.41
C ASN A 24 14.81 12.29 19.96
N LYS A 25 15.24 13.38 19.32
CA LYS A 25 14.90 13.66 17.91
C LYS A 25 15.35 12.53 17.00
N GLY A 26 14.41 11.74 16.49
CA GLY A 26 14.75 10.62 15.62
C GLY A 26 13.58 9.70 15.29
N TRP A 27 13.85 8.77 14.36
CA TRP A 27 12.96 7.66 14.07
C TRP A 27 13.20 6.56 15.10
N ILE A 28 12.16 6.21 15.85
CA ILE A 28 12.19 5.14 16.85
C ILE A 28 11.23 4.01 16.49
N PRO A 29 11.52 2.75 16.87
CA PRO A 29 10.59 1.65 16.67
C PRO A 29 9.23 1.92 17.35
N VAL A 30 8.15 1.48 16.70
CA VAL A 30 6.79 1.53 17.24
C VAL A 30 6.59 0.38 18.21
N ASP A 31 6.18 0.69 19.44
CA ASP A 31 5.59 -0.29 20.33
C ASP A 31 4.13 -0.56 19.91
N PHE A 32 3.89 -1.72 19.28
CA PHE A 32 2.57 -2.14 18.84
C PHE A 32 1.56 -2.27 20.00
N CYS A 33 2.02 -2.35 21.27
CA CYS A 33 1.16 -2.40 22.45
C CYS A 33 0.58 -1.03 22.85
N GLN A 34 1.18 0.07 22.39
CA GLN A 34 0.82 1.44 22.78
C GLN A 34 0.08 2.22 21.68
N CYS A 35 -0.46 1.52 20.67
CA CYS A 35 -1.13 2.17 19.57
C CYS A 35 -2.43 2.90 20.02
N PRO A 36 -2.82 4.00 19.32
CA PRO A 36 -3.96 4.82 19.73
C PRO A 36 -5.22 4.00 19.98
N THR A 37 -6.05 4.43 20.92
CA THR A 37 -7.33 3.78 21.24
C THR A 37 -8.46 4.17 20.28
N LEU A 38 -8.22 5.13 19.38
CA LEU A 38 -9.17 5.57 18.36
C LEU A 38 -8.89 4.80 17.06
N SER A 39 -9.83 3.96 16.67
CA SER A 39 -9.80 3.27 15.38
C SER A 39 -10.74 3.96 14.41
N ALA A 40 -10.22 4.31 13.24
CA ALA A 40 -11.01 4.91 12.18
C ALA A 40 -12.06 3.91 11.65
N SER A 41 -13.22 4.40 11.23
CA SER A 41 -14.23 3.62 10.50
C SER A 41 -13.95 3.55 8.99
N GLU A 42 -13.07 4.44 8.51
CA GLU A 42 -12.66 4.55 7.12
C GLU A 42 -11.13 4.65 7.02
N LEU A 43 -10.56 4.05 5.97
CA LEU A 43 -9.15 4.12 5.62
C LEU A 43 -8.99 4.52 4.15
N ARG A 44 -8.14 5.50 3.89
CA ARG A 44 -7.69 5.85 2.54
C ARG A 44 -6.51 4.99 2.15
N LEU A 45 -6.70 4.08 1.22
CA LEU A 45 -5.62 3.27 0.67
C LEU A 45 -5.09 3.90 -0.61
N ILE A 46 -3.83 4.34 -0.59
CA ILE A 46 -3.15 4.90 -1.75
C ILE A 46 -2.03 3.95 -2.16
N THR A 47 -1.86 3.71 -3.46
CA THR A 47 -0.70 2.96 -3.97
C THR A 47 -0.08 3.66 -5.18
N TRP A 48 1.25 3.70 -5.28
CA TRP A 48 1.95 4.37 -6.37
C TRP A 48 3.36 3.83 -6.60
N ASN A 49 3.64 3.35 -7.81
CA ASN A 49 5.00 3.10 -8.27
C ASN A 49 5.71 4.44 -8.59
N LEU A 50 6.84 4.69 -7.93
CA LEU A 50 7.59 5.95 -8.04
C LEU A 50 8.58 5.99 -9.21
N ASN A 51 8.74 4.87 -9.91
CA ASN A 51 9.65 4.71 -11.04
C ASN A 51 11.08 5.08 -10.65
N ALA A 52 11.77 4.23 -9.90
CA ALA A 52 13.14 4.52 -9.44
C ALA A 52 14.12 4.71 -10.62
N GLY A 53 13.85 4.04 -11.75
CA GLY A 53 14.71 4.08 -12.93
C GLY A 53 14.66 5.40 -13.71
N GLY A 54 13.65 6.24 -13.50
CA GLY A 54 13.51 7.52 -14.18
C GLY A 54 14.48 8.61 -13.66
N PRO A 55 14.77 9.65 -14.45
CA PRO A 55 15.73 10.69 -14.07
C PRO A 55 15.28 11.50 -12.85
N ASN A 56 16.23 11.99 -12.07
CA ASN A 56 16.00 12.88 -10.92
C ASN A 56 14.91 12.38 -9.93
N PRO A 57 15.04 11.15 -9.39
CA PRO A 57 13.98 10.49 -8.60
C PRO A 57 13.49 11.37 -7.43
N THR A 58 14.39 12.01 -6.68
CA THR A 58 14.02 12.88 -5.55
C THR A 58 13.20 14.11 -5.96
N LYS A 59 13.57 14.76 -7.08
CA LYS A 59 12.84 15.93 -7.60
C LYS A 59 11.47 15.55 -8.13
N ARG A 60 11.33 14.37 -8.72
CA ARG A 60 10.04 13.83 -9.14
C ARG A 60 9.17 13.47 -7.93
N PHE A 61 9.76 12.80 -6.95
CA PHE A 61 9.08 12.41 -5.73
C PHE A 61 8.55 13.61 -4.93
N SER A 62 9.31 14.71 -4.81
CA SER A 62 8.82 15.90 -4.08
C SER A 62 7.49 16.44 -4.63
N ARG A 63 7.25 16.27 -5.94
CA ARG A 63 5.99 16.65 -6.59
C ARG A 63 4.86 15.68 -6.28
N ILE A 64 5.17 14.38 -6.23
CA ILE A 64 4.24 13.34 -5.76
C ILE A 64 3.87 13.62 -4.30
N LEU A 65 4.86 13.87 -3.45
CA LEU A 65 4.69 14.17 -2.03
C LEU A 65 3.82 15.42 -1.80
N ALA A 66 4.06 16.50 -2.56
CA ALA A 66 3.23 17.70 -2.51
C ALA A 66 1.79 17.47 -2.98
N HIS A 67 1.57 16.53 -3.89
CA HIS A 67 0.23 16.12 -4.32
C HIS A 67 -0.46 15.27 -3.26
N LEU A 68 0.24 14.27 -2.70
CA LEU A 68 -0.26 13.41 -1.65
C LEU A 68 -0.68 14.20 -0.41
N ARG A 69 0.12 15.19 0.00
CA ARG A 69 -0.25 16.09 1.11
C ARG A 69 -1.61 16.74 0.88
N ARG A 70 -1.97 17.13 -0.35
CA ARG A 70 -3.29 17.69 -0.66
C ARG A 70 -4.41 16.65 -0.69
N ILE A 71 -4.09 15.38 -0.93
CA ILE A 71 -5.07 14.29 -0.98
C ILE A 71 -5.41 13.81 0.43
N VAL A 72 -4.41 13.71 1.30
CA VAL A 72 -4.59 13.14 2.64
C VAL A 72 -4.99 14.17 3.68
N PHE A 73 -4.78 15.47 3.43
CA PHE A 73 -5.26 16.55 4.29
C PHE A 73 -6.48 17.23 3.67
N GLN A 74 -7.60 17.28 4.41
CA GLN A 74 -8.74 18.14 4.07
C GLN A 74 -8.67 19.49 4.81
N GLU A 75 -8.22 19.49 6.07
CA GLU A 75 -8.05 20.68 6.90
C GLU A 75 -6.68 20.66 7.64
N SER A 76 -6.69 20.60 8.98
CA SER A 76 -5.51 20.68 9.85
C SER A 76 -4.87 19.33 10.17
N ALA A 77 -5.57 18.21 9.95
CA ALA A 77 -5.08 16.87 10.20
C ALA A 77 -5.31 15.95 8.99
N PRO A 78 -4.45 14.93 8.78
CA PRO A 78 -4.68 13.98 7.72
C PRO A 78 -5.78 12.98 8.08
N GLU A 79 -6.58 12.63 7.08
CA GLU A 79 -7.49 11.49 7.16
C GLU A 79 -6.69 10.21 7.36
N ALA A 80 -7.28 9.23 8.08
CA ALA A 80 -6.69 7.91 8.26
C ALA A 80 -6.30 7.32 6.90
N SER A 81 -4.99 7.18 6.65
CA SER A 81 -4.44 6.78 5.36
C SER A 81 -3.36 5.71 5.50
N CYS A 82 -3.30 4.83 4.51
CA CYS A 82 -2.18 3.92 4.27
C CYS A 82 -1.68 4.16 2.84
N ILE A 83 -0.42 4.55 2.69
CA ILE A 83 0.19 4.92 1.41
C ILE A 83 1.28 3.91 1.09
N LEU A 84 1.14 3.22 -0.04
CA LEU A 84 2.01 2.14 -0.47
C LEU A 84 2.85 2.61 -1.66
N PHE A 85 4.16 2.62 -1.50
CA PHE A 85 5.10 2.96 -2.56
C PHE A 85 5.83 1.72 -3.08
N GLN A 86 5.97 1.66 -4.39
CA GLN A 86 6.85 0.74 -5.09
C GLN A 86 7.96 1.53 -5.79
N GLU A 87 9.10 0.88 -6.02
CA GLU A 87 10.29 1.52 -6.60
C GLU A 87 10.72 2.80 -5.86
N THR A 88 10.72 2.75 -4.53
CA THR A 88 11.26 3.85 -3.74
C THR A 88 12.78 3.77 -3.78
N HIS A 89 13.44 4.68 -4.50
CA HIS A 89 14.91 4.78 -4.50
C HIS A 89 15.45 5.17 -3.12
N VAL A 90 16.68 4.80 -2.76
CA VAL A 90 17.30 5.14 -1.47
C VAL A 90 17.27 6.64 -1.15
N ASP A 91 17.56 7.51 -2.13
CA ASP A 91 17.48 8.97 -1.95
C ASP A 91 16.04 9.47 -1.76
N THR A 92 15.09 8.75 -2.36
CA THR A 92 13.66 9.05 -2.20
C THR A 92 13.16 8.65 -0.82
N LEU A 93 13.64 7.52 -0.28
CA LEU A 93 13.40 7.13 1.10
C LEU A 93 13.95 8.19 2.06
N GLN A 94 15.17 8.69 1.84
CA GLN A 94 15.69 9.77 2.68
C GLN A 94 14.80 11.02 2.65
N ALA A 95 14.30 11.42 1.46
CA ALA A 95 13.36 12.53 1.34
C ALA A 95 12.00 12.27 2.03
N ILE A 96 11.53 11.02 2.08
CA ILE A 96 10.36 10.62 2.89
C ILE A 96 10.65 10.87 4.37
N LEU A 97 11.80 10.38 4.84
CA LEU A 97 12.21 10.48 6.24
C LEU A 97 12.52 11.91 6.68
N ASP A 98 12.83 12.81 5.75
CA ASP A 98 13.10 14.23 5.99
C ASP A 98 11.87 15.14 5.92
N SER A 99 10.75 14.63 5.43
CA SER A 99 9.51 15.40 5.30
C SER A 99 8.85 15.63 6.66
N SER A 100 8.73 16.90 7.08
CA SER A 100 8.11 17.27 8.36
C SER A 100 6.71 16.72 8.54
N TRP A 101 5.82 16.90 7.55
CA TRP A 101 4.45 16.40 7.68
C TRP A 101 4.35 14.86 7.70
N ILE A 102 5.34 14.15 7.14
CA ILE A 102 5.41 12.68 7.30
C ILE A 102 5.85 12.36 8.72
N ARG A 103 6.92 13.00 9.21
CA ARG A 103 7.39 12.84 10.59
C ARG A 103 6.29 13.11 11.61
N ASP A 104 5.49 14.14 11.38
CA ASP A 104 4.43 14.56 12.30
C ASP A 104 3.27 13.57 12.32
N HIS A 105 2.87 13.03 11.15
CA HIS A 105 1.59 12.35 11.01
C HIS A 105 1.63 10.87 10.59
N PHE A 106 2.79 10.33 10.21
CA PHE A 106 2.91 8.98 9.68
C PHE A 106 3.96 8.14 10.43
N ILE A 107 3.66 6.85 10.51
CA ILE A 107 4.58 5.76 10.77
C ILE A 107 5.14 5.32 9.42
N VAL A 108 6.42 4.98 9.37
CA VAL A 108 7.12 4.58 8.14
C VAL A 108 7.71 3.19 8.30
N THR A 109 7.60 2.36 7.27
CA THR A 109 8.27 1.06 7.22
C THR A 109 8.60 0.65 5.78
N PRO A 110 9.83 0.16 5.50
CA PRO A 110 11.03 0.33 6.32
C PRO A 110 11.55 1.77 6.30
N ILE A 111 12.48 2.09 7.21
CA ILE A 111 13.26 3.34 7.18
C ILE A 111 14.68 3.16 6.61
N THR A 112 15.06 1.94 6.22
CA THR A 112 16.33 1.67 5.53
C THR A 112 16.08 0.72 4.35
N GLY A 113 16.94 0.81 3.33
CA GLY A 113 16.93 -0.11 2.19
C GLY A 113 17.71 -1.41 2.42
N GLN A 114 18.04 -1.76 3.67
CA GLN A 114 18.96 -2.88 3.98
C GLN A 114 18.46 -4.23 3.45
N LEU A 115 17.14 -4.38 3.34
CA LEU A 115 16.49 -5.60 2.86
C LEU A 115 16.23 -5.57 1.34
N TRP A 116 16.57 -4.47 0.67
CA TRP A 116 16.41 -4.36 -0.78
C TRP A 116 17.64 -4.94 -1.46
N THR A 117 17.44 -5.88 -2.39
CA THR A 117 18.54 -6.40 -3.22
C THR A 117 18.80 -5.53 -4.46
N THR A 118 18.09 -4.40 -4.58
CA THR A 118 18.24 -3.41 -5.64
C THR A 118 18.29 -2.01 -5.00
N PRO A 119 18.70 -0.95 -5.74
CA PRO A 119 18.73 0.42 -5.21
C PRO A 119 17.36 1.02 -4.83
N TYR A 120 16.28 0.24 -4.97
CA TYR A 120 14.93 0.63 -4.65
C TYR A 120 14.15 -0.51 -4.01
N GLY A 121 13.04 -0.18 -3.36
CA GLY A 121 12.14 -1.20 -2.82
C GLY A 121 10.77 -0.67 -2.44
N LEU A 122 10.14 -1.39 -1.51
CA LEU A 122 8.81 -1.06 -0.99
C LEU A 122 8.95 -0.15 0.23
N VAL A 123 8.09 0.86 0.31
CA VAL A 123 7.92 1.70 1.50
C VAL A 123 6.43 1.91 1.72
N SER A 124 6.00 1.87 2.97
CA SER A 124 4.62 2.16 3.34
C SER A 124 4.57 3.22 4.43
N LEU A 125 3.63 4.15 4.28
CA LEU A 125 3.30 5.17 5.27
C LEU A 125 1.93 4.86 5.88
N ILE A 126 1.85 4.79 7.20
CA ILE A 126 0.61 4.52 7.93
C ILE A 126 0.32 5.72 8.81
N SER A 127 -0.88 6.32 8.71
CA SER A 127 -1.22 7.46 9.57
C SER A 127 -1.14 7.07 11.05
N LYS A 128 -0.55 7.93 11.88
CA LYS A 128 -0.38 7.72 13.34
C LYS A 128 -1.71 7.63 14.10
N ASN A 129 -2.82 8.06 13.50
CA ASN A 129 -4.17 7.95 14.06
C ASN A 129 -4.85 6.61 13.75
N ILE A 130 -4.14 5.66 13.15
CA ILE A 130 -4.62 4.29 12.93
C ILE A 130 -3.80 3.34 13.82
N PRO A 131 -4.45 2.48 14.61
CA PRO A 131 -3.73 1.47 15.38
C PRO A 131 -3.05 0.47 14.43
N LEU A 132 -1.73 0.42 14.49
CA LEU A 132 -0.86 -0.54 13.82
C LEU A 132 -0.51 -1.67 14.81
N SER A 133 -0.67 -2.92 14.39
CA SER A 133 -0.46 -4.08 15.26
C SER A 133 0.64 -5.02 14.79
N ARG A 134 0.97 -5.00 13.49
CA ARG A 134 2.00 -5.88 12.92
C ARG A 134 2.54 -5.32 11.62
N VAL A 135 3.83 -5.50 11.41
CA VAL A 135 4.48 -5.35 10.10
C VAL A 135 5.43 -6.53 9.89
N PHE A 136 5.43 -7.08 8.68
CA PHE A 136 6.38 -8.11 8.27
C PHE A 136 6.52 -8.11 6.76
N HIS A 137 7.58 -8.70 6.24
CA HIS A 137 7.74 -8.88 4.80
C HIS A 137 8.17 -10.30 4.47
N ILE A 138 8.01 -10.64 3.20
CA ILE A 138 8.54 -11.86 2.61
C ILE A 138 9.29 -11.49 1.33
N GLU A 139 10.33 -12.25 1.02
CA GLU A 139 10.85 -12.32 -0.34
C GLU A 139 9.91 -13.19 -1.20
N LEU A 140 9.57 -12.69 -2.38
CA LEU A 140 8.70 -13.42 -3.29
C LEU A 140 9.50 -14.50 -4.03
N PRO A 141 8.96 -15.72 -4.15
CA PRO A 141 9.71 -16.81 -4.75
C PRO A 141 9.97 -16.55 -6.23
N LEU A 142 11.05 -17.16 -6.73
CA LEU A 142 11.46 -17.13 -8.14
C LEU A 142 11.78 -15.74 -8.67
N THR A 143 11.86 -14.73 -7.80
CA THR A 143 12.22 -13.38 -8.20
C THR A 143 13.63 -13.35 -8.77
N ARG A 144 13.82 -12.60 -9.87
CA ARG A 144 15.14 -12.34 -10.45
C ARG A 144 15.64 -10.93 -10.14
N VAL A 145 14.78 -10.10 -9.55
CA VAL A 145 15.02 -8.67 -9.30
C VAL A 145 14.65 -8.27 -7.87
N GLY A 146 14.71 -9.22 -6.92
CA GLY A 146 14.45 -8.94 -5.50
C GLY A 146 13.05 -8.47 -5.13
N ARG A 147 12.00 -8.95 -5.81
CA ARG A 147 10.62 -8.61 -5.47
C ARG A 147 10.23 -9.13 -4.08
N GLN A 148 9.49 -8.30 -3.37
CA GLN A 148 9.04 -8.54 -2.00
C GLN A 148 7.53 -8.26 -1.88
N ALA A 149 6.95 -8.70 -0.77
CA ALA A 149 5.66 -8.21 -0.31
C ALA A 149 5.79 -7.76 1.15
N LEU A 150 5.33 -6.55 1.43
CA LEU A 150 5.32 -5.90 2.74
C LEU A 150 3.90 -5.88 3.29
N PHE A 151 3.68 -6.52 4.43
CA PHE A 151 2.38 -6.70 5.06
C PHE A 151 2.23 -5.82 6.30
N ILE A 152 1.05 -5.25 6.45
CA ILE A 152 0.71 -4.28 7.49
C ILE A 152 -0.65 -4.65 8.06
N ASP A 153 -0.73 -4.84 9.37
CA ASP A 153 -2.00 -5.10 10.06
C ASP A 153 -2.43 -3.85 10.82
N VAL A 154 -3.57 -3.28 10.42
CA VAL A 154 -4.19 -2.12 11.08
C VAL A 154 -5.55 -2.48 11.64
N HIS A 155 -6.00 -1.74 12.67
CA HIS A 155 -7.33 -1.91 13.25
C HIS A 155 -8.28 -0.78 12.87
N LEU A 156 -9.42 -1.15 12.31
CA LEU A 156 -10.55 -0.26 12.06
C LEU A 156 -11.70 -0.58 13.01
N SER A 157 -12.52 0.40 13.35
CA SER A 157 -13.72 0.17 14.19
C SER A 157 -14.91 0.96 13.69
N ASN A 158 -16.10 0.39 13.84
CA ASN A 158 -17.33 1.15 13.72
C ASN A 158 -17.58 1.93 15.02
N THR A 159 -17.88 3.23 14.93
CA THR A 159 -18.32 4.04 16.07
C THR A 159 -19.76 4.49 15.83
N ALA A 160 -20.70 3.64 16.22
CA ALA A 160 -22.09 3.98 16.46
C ALA A 160 -22.56 2.97 17.52
N GLU A 161 -23.01 3.34 18.72
CA GLU A 161 -24.17 4.17 19.00
C GLU A 161 -23.94 5.04 20.26
N VAL A 162 -24.32 6.32 20.21
CA VAL A 162 -24.55 7.11 21.42
C VAL A 162 -26.02 6.91 21.80
N ASN A 163 -26.29 6.03 22.76
CA ASN A 163 -27.61 5.97 23.39
C ASN A 163 -27.72 7.14 24.39
N GLU A 164 -28.46 8.20 24.03
CA GLU A 164 -28.70 9.38 24.89
C GLU A 164 -29.41 9.03 26.21
N SER A 165 -29.97 7.84 26.34
CA SER A 165 -30.74 7.39 27.50
C SER A 165 -29.91 6.76 28.64
N SER A 166 -28.62 6.50 28.45
CA SER A 166 -27.80 5.78 29.44
C SER A 166 -26.45 6.47 29.63
N LYS A 167 -26.23 7.14 30.77
CA LYS A 167 -24.91 7.70 31.18
C LYS A 167 -23.82 6.62 31.44
N LYS A 168 -23.95 5.43 30.85
CA LYS A 168 -22.94 4.37 30.80
C LYS A 168 -22.77 3.92 29.36
N VAL A 169 -21.74 4.47 28.72
CA VAL A 169 -21.27 4.05 27.40
C VAL A 169 -20.50 2.73 27.55
N GLN A 170 -21.15 1.60 27.32
CA GLN A 170 -20.45 0.34 27.04
C GLN A 170 -20.44 0.14 25.52
N ILE A 171 -19.52 0.81 24.83
CA ILE A 171 -19.21 0.49 23.44
C ILE A 171 -18.34 -0.76 23.47
N ALA A 172 -18.88 -1.89 23.02
CA ALA A 172 -18.05 -3.02 22.63
C ALA A 172 -17.32 -2.62 21.35
N LYS A 173 -16.13 -2.01 21.47
CA LYS A 173 -15.25 -1.75 20.33
C LYS A 173 -14.81 -3.10 19.75
N THR A 174 -15.48 -3.59 18.72
CA THR A 174 -14.97 -4.73 17.96
C THR A 174 -13.95 -4.21 16.97
N ASN A 175 -12.67 -4.21 17.36
CA ASN A 175 -11.58 -3.87 16.45
C ASN A 175 -11.50 -4.93 15.34
N ARG A 176 -11.56 -4.49 14.09
CA ARG A 176 -11.43 -5.34 12.92
C ARG A 176 -10.02 -5.18 12.35
N THR A 177 -9.28 -6.28 12.33
CA THR A 177 -7.95 -6.34 11.71
C THR A 177 -8.07 -6.37 10.19
N LEU A 178 -7.54 -5.34 9.56
CA LEU A 178 -7.33 -5.25 8.12
C LEU A 178 -5.85 -5.49 7.81
N ARG A 179 -5.53 -6.54 7.06
CA ARG A 179 -4.19 -6.79 6.54
C ARG A 179 -4.03 -6.24 5.15
N ILE A 180 -2.98 -5.45 4.94
CA ILE A 180 -2.67 -4.80 3.66
C ILE A 180 -1.30 -5.28 3.20
N ALA A 181 -1.23 -5.81 1.98
CA ALA A 181 0.03 -6.14 1.31
C ALA A 181 0.39 -5.07 0.28
N ASN A 182 1.54 -4.42 0.45
CA ASN A 182 2.23 -3.65 -0.58
C ASN A 182 3.13 -4.60 -1.37
N THR A 183 3.05 -4.59 -2.70
CA THR A 183 3.93 -5.41 -3.53
C THR A 183 4.27 -4.76 -4.87
N HIS A 184 5.36 -5.21 -5.46
CA HIS A 184 5.69 -5.00 -6.85
C HIS A 184 6.05 -6.37 -7.44
N LEU A 185 5.21 -6.89 -8.33
CA LEU A 185 5.43 -8.22 -8.91
C LEU A 185 6.54 -8.23 -9.96
N GLU A 186 6.90 -9.43 -10.40
CA GLU A 186 7.98 -9.68 -11.34
C GLU A 186 7.80 -8.90 -12.66
N PRO A 187 8.83 -8.13 -13.11
CA PRO A 187 8.73 -7.33 -14.32
C PRO A 187 8.66 -8.21 -15.57
N GLU A 188 8.12 -7.66 -16.66
CA GLU A 188 7.99 -8.41 -17.91
C GLU A 188 9.34 -8.85 -18.48
N SER A 189 10.38 -8.01 -18.34
CA SER A 189 11.74 -8.27 -18.83
C SER A 189 12.41 -9.49 -18.19
N SER A 190 11.91 -10.00 -17.06
CA SER A 190 12.47 -11.17 -16.36
C SER A 190 11.63 -12.44 -16.51
N ASN A 191 10.82 -12.56 -17.58
CA ASN A 191 9.85 -13.65 -17.79
C ASN A 191 8.72 -13.63 -16.74
N GLY A 192 8.31 -12.42 -16.35
CA GLY A 192 7.39 -12.17 -15.26
C GLY A 192 6.04 -12.89 -15.40
N PHE A 193 5.49 -13.02 -16.62
CA PHE A 193 4.19 -13.64 -16.84
C PHE A 193 4.07 -15.09 -16.28
N ARG A 194 5.18 -15.83 -16.16
CA ARG A 194 5.20 -17.17 -15.55
C ARG A 194 5.36 -17.15 -14.03
N ILE A 195 5.92 -16.06 -13.50
CA ILE A 195 6.32 -15.90 -12.11
C ILE A 195 5.22 -15.18 -11.31
N ARG A 196 4.64 -14.11 -11.87
CA ARG A 196 3.62 -13.28 -11.21
C ARG A 196 2.44 -14.08 -10.64
N PRO A 197 1.83 -15.06 -11.34
CA PRO A 197 0.75 -15.87 -10.76
C PRO A 197 1.19 -16.67 -9.52
N LYS A 198 2.45 -17.13 -9.50
CA LYS A 198 3.01 -17.86 -8.35
C LYS A 198 3.28 -16.92 -7.18
N GLN A 199 3.82 -15.73 -7.44
CA GLN A 199 4.02 -14.69 -6.43
C GLN A 199 2.69 -14.27 -5.81
N LEU A 200 1.67 -14.00 -6.64
CA LEU A 200 0.34 -13.62 -6.19
C LEU A 200 -0.33 -14.71 -5.35
N ARG A 201 -0.10 -15.99 -5.67
CA ARG A 201 -0.56 -17.12 -4.85
C ARG A 201 0.07 -17.15 -3.46
N ILE A 202 1.38 -16.88 -3.34
CA ILE A 202 2.02 -16.78 -2.01
C ILE A 202 1.45 -15.59 -1.22
N ILE A 203 1.27 -14.44 -1.87
CA ILE A 203 0.67 -13.26 -1.23
C ILE A 203 -0.76 -13.57 -0.75
N ALA A 204 -1.56 -14.25 -1.57
CA ALA A 204 -2.90 -14.71 -1.20
C ALA A 204 -2.88 -15.62 0.05
N GLN A 205 -1.90 -16.53 0.17
CA GLN A 205 -1.76 -17.39 1.35
C GLN A 205 -1.44 -16.59 2.62
N MET A 206 -0.60 -15.55 2.53
CA MET A 206 -0.29 -14.67 3.65
C MET A 206 -1.44 -13.75 4.07
N LEU A 207 -2.37 -13.50 3.16
CA LEU A 207 -3.55 -12.65 3.35
C LEU A 207 -4.78 -13.44 3.81
N ASN A 208 -4.91 -14.71 3.43
CA ASN A 208 -6.04 -15.55 3.80
C ASN A 208 -5.70 -16.42 5.03
N VAL A 209 -5.54 -15.77 6.18
CA VAL A 209 -5.20 -16.42 7.46
C VAL A 209 -6.27 -16.15 8.52
N ALA A 210 -6.34 -17.02 9.53
CA ALA A 210 -7.21 -16.81 10.68
C ALA A 210 -6.85 -15.49 11.43
N ASN A 211 -7.84 -14.89 12.09
CA ASN A 211 -7.72 -13.65 12.87
C ASN A 211 -7.48 -12.35 12.07
N VAL A 212 -7.53 -12.43 10.74
CA VAL A 212 -7.63 -11.26 9.85
C VAL A 212 -9.06 -11.18 9.34
N HIS A 213 -9.71 -10.03 9.52
CA HIS A 213 -11.11 -9.84 9.14
C HIS A 213 -11.26 -9.44 7.67
N ALA A 214 -10.29 -8.68 7.18
CA ALA A 214 -10.25 -8.21 5.81
C ALA A 214 -8.81 -8.16 5.30
N SER A 215 -8.65 -8.42 4.00
CA SER A 215 -7.34 -8.52 3.38
C SER A 215 -7.31 -7.86 2.02
N ILE A 216 -6.31 -7.02 1.81
CA ILE A 216 -6.10 -6.26 0.58
C ILE A 216 -4.66 -6.44 0.11
N CYS A 217 -4.47 -6.62 -1.20
CA CYS A 217 -3.18 -6.57 -1.88
C CYS A 217 -3.20 -5.41 -2.88
N ALA A 218 -2.27 -4.47 -2.76
CA ALA A 218 -2.21 -3.30 -3.62
C ALA A 218 -0.77 -2.97 -4.03
N GLY A 219 -0.61 -2.42 -5.23
CA GLY A 219 0.71 -2.16 -5.81
C GLY A 219 0.77 -2.38 -7.30
N SER A 220 2.00 -2.43 -7.82
CA SER A 220 2.28 -2.72 -9.22
C SER A 220 2.23 -4.23 -9.45
N MET A 221 1.13 -4.69 -10.04
CA MET A 221 0.93 -6.10 -10.41
C MET A 221 1.60 -6.44 -11.74
N VAL A 222 2.10 -5.43 -12.48
CA VAL A 222 2.70 -5.58 -13.81
C VAL A 222 1.79 -6.43 -14.73
N SER A 223 0.48 -6.13 -14.70
CA SER A 223 -0.54 -6.88 -15.44
C SER A 223 -0.51 -6.57 -16.94
N VAL A 224 0.44 -7.17 -17.65
CA VAL A 224 0.72 -6.92 -19.07
C VAL A 224 0.06 -7.97 -19.96
N GLN A 225 0.05 -9.23 -19.54
CA GLN A 225 -0.38 -10.38 -20.34
C GLN A 225 -1.78 -10.86 -19.92
N ASP A 226 -2.46 -11.63 -20.77
CA ASP A 226 -3.80 -12.19 -20.49
C ASP A 226 -3.83 -13.02 -19.20
N VAL A 227 -2.75 -13.75 -18.91
CA VAL A 227 -2.62 -14.53 -17.66
C VAL A 227 -2.71 -13.64 -16.43
N ASP A 228 -2.23 -12.39 -16.49
CA ASP A 228 -2.26 -11.46 -15.36
C ASP A 228 -3.65 -10.89 -15.09
N GLN A 229 -4.55 -10.96 -16.07
CA GLN A 229 -5.94 -10.55 -15.89
C GLN A 229 -6.73 -11.60 -15.10
N THR A 230 -6.39 -12.88 -15.26
CA THR A 230 -7.11 -13.99 -14.63
C THR A 230 -6.45 -14.50 -13.35
N ALA A 231 -5.13 -14.31 -13.20
CA ALA A 231 -4.38 -14.78 -12.03
C ALA A 231 -4.95 -14.31 -10.67
N PRO A 232 -5.43 -13.06 -10.49
CA PRO A 232 -6.07 -12.67 -9.23
C PRO A 232 -7.27 -13.53 -8.85
N ALA A 233 -8.20 -13.77 -9.78
CA ALA A 233 -9.39 -14.56 -9.54
C ALA A 233 -9.07 -16.03 -9.20
N GLN A 234 -8.01 -16.59 -9.80
CA GLN A 234 -7.57 -17.96 -9.54
C GLN A 234 -7.12 -18.19 -8.09
N VAL A 235 -6.72 -17.13 -7.38
CA VAL A 235 -6.32 -17.19 -5.97
C VAL A 235 -7.37 -16.58 -5.04
N GLY A 236 -8.56 -16.28 -5.57
CA GLY A 236 -9.72 -15.78 -4.82
C GLY A 236 -9.77 -14.26 -4.64
N PHE A 237 -8.87 -13.50 -5.26
CA PHE A 237 -8.97 -12.04 -5.24
C PHE A 237 -10.06 -11.53 -6.17
N VAL A 238 -10.71 -10.46 -5.73
CA VAL A 238 -11.51 -9.57 -6.57
C VAL A 238 -10.71 -8.29 -6.82
N ASP A 239 -10.74 -7.81 -8.06
CA ASP A 239 -10.19 -6.50 -8.41
C ASP A 239 -11.19 -5.42 -8.00
N ALA A 240 -10.76 -4.47 -7.18
CA ALA A 240 -11.63 -3.40 -6.70
C ALA A 240 -12.11 -2.48 -7.84
N TYR A 241 -11.38 -2.41 -8.96
CA TYR A 241 -11.81 -1.62 -10.10
C TYR A 241 -12.99 -2.28 -10.82
N ASN A 242 -14.14 -1.60 -10.78
CA ASN A 242 -15.38 -2.03 -11.41
C ASN A 242 -15.84 -1.07 -12.54
N GLY A 243 -14.96 -0.16 -12.98
CA GLY A 243 -15.24 0.82 -14.03
C GLY A 243 -14.98 0.30 -15.44
N VAL A 244 -15.10 1.21 -16.41
CA VAL A 244 -14.83 0.93 -17.83
C VAL A 244 -13.32 0.82 -18.09
N LEU A 245 -12.87 -0.30 -18.65
CA LEU A 245 -11.44 -0.54 -18.89
C LEU A 245 -10.76 0.52 -19.78
N LYS A 246 -11.48 1.11 -20.74
CA LYS A 246 -10.96 2.18 -21.58
C LYS A 246 -10.68 3.43 -20.73
N GLY A 247 -9.44 3.93 -20.72
CA GLY A 247 -9.08 5.08 -19.90
C GLY A 247 -8.71 4.72 -18.45
N SER A 248 -8.67 3.43 -18.11
CA SER A 248 -8.30 2.92 -16.77
C SER A 248 -6.80 2.69 -16.59
N GLU A 249 -5.99 3.10 -17.57
CA GLU A 249 -4.55 2.84 -17.59
C GLU A 249 -3.89 3.52 -16.39
N THR A 250 -3.08 2.76 -15.65
CA THR A 250 -2.30 3.27 -14.52
C THR A 250 -0.84 3.45 -14.88
N TRP A 251 -0.43 3.02 -16.07
CA TRP A 251 0.91 3.14 -16.62
C TRP A 251 0.87 3.60 -18.08
N GLY A 252 1.93 4.28 -18.51
CA GLY A 252 2.09 4.76 -19.88
C GLY A 252 2.03 6.29 -20.01
N ARG A 253 2.31 7.04 -18.93
CA ARG A 253 2.30 8.52 -18.97
C ARG A 253 3.44 9.11 -19.79
N THR A 254 4.55 8.40 -19.91
CA THR A 254 5.77 8.88 -20.57
C THR A 254 5.98 8.08 -21.85
N PRO A 255 6.52 8.67 -22.93
CA PRO A 255 6.97 7.89 -24.08
C PRO A 255 8.02 6.87 -23.63
N HIS A 256 7.73 5.59 -23.78
CA HIS A 256 8.58 4.52 -23.31
C HIS A 256 9.54 4.03 -24.40
N GLN A 257 10.76 3.65 -24.01
CA GLN A 257 11.69 2.92 -24.88
C GLN A 257 11.23 1.48 -25.14
N ILE A 258 10.28 0.98 -24.35
CA ILE A 258 9.70 -0.35 -24.46
C ILE A 258 8.41 -0.22 -25.26
N ASN A 259 8.27 -1.02 -26.33
CA ASN A 259 7.08 -1.09 -27.19
C ASN A 259 5.89 -1.77 -26.50
N LEU A 260 5.52 -1.33 -25.29
CA LEU A 260 4.31 -1.75 -24.60
C LEU A 260 3.29 -0.61 -24.63
N PRO A 261 2.02 -0.89 -25.01
CA PRO A 261 0.97 0.11 -24.94
C PRO A 261 0.67 0.48 -23.48
N PRO A 262 0.13 1.69 -23.22
CA PRO A 262 -0.41 2.04 -21.90
C PRO A 262 -1.37 0.98 -21.37
N GLY A 263 -1.35 0.76 -20.06
CA GLY A 263 -2.08 -0.36 -19.45
C GLY A 263 -2.37 -0.17 -17.97
N ARG A 264 -3.25 -1.03 -17.42
CA ARG A 264 -3.62 -1.05 -16.00
C ARG A 264 -2.74 -2.03 -15.23
N LEU A 265 -1.51 -1.59 -14.96
CA LEU A 265 -0.49 -2.40 -14.29
C LEU A 265 -0.64 -2.41 -12.77
N ASP A 266 -1.22 -1.37 -12.20
CA ASP A 266 -1.42 -1.18 -10.78
C ASP A 266 -2.85 -1.58 -10.41
N LYS A 267 -3.00 -2.32 -9.32
CA LYS A 267 -4.31 -2.82 -8.88
C LYS A 267 -4.46 -2.70 -7.37
N ILE A 268 -5.73 -2.69 -6.94
CA ILE A 268 -6.14 -2.93 -5.56
C ILE A 268 -7.02 -4.18 -5.61
N LEU A 269 -6.50 -5.26 -5.05
CA LEU A 269 -7.11 -6.58 -5.02
C LEU A 269 -7.54 -6.89 -3.58
N TYR A 270 -8.67 -7.56 -3.38
CA TYR A 270 -9.16 -7.87 -2.04
C TYR A 270 -9.89 -9.21 -1.99
N PHE A 271 -9.94 -9.81 -0.81
CA PHE A 271 -10.85 -10.93 -0.56
C PHE A 271 -12.22 -10.38 -0.15
N PRO A 272 -13.32 -10.73 -0.85
CA PRO A 272 -14.66 -10.35 -0.43
C PRO A 272 -14.94 -10.81 0.99
N THR A 273 -15.50 -9.91 1.78
CA THR A 273 -15.79 -10.12 3.20
C THR A 273 -16.97 -9.24 3.59
N GLU A 274 -17.72 -9.66 4.60
CA GLU A 274 -18.79 -8.83 5.18
C GLU A 274 -18.24 -7.68 6.02
N TRP A 275 -16.98 -7.75 6.45
CA TRP A 275 -16.40 -6.82 7.42
C TRP A 275 -16.02 -5.46 6.86
N VAL A 276 -15.63 -5.39 5.59
CA VAL A 276 -15.24 -4.13 4.95
C VAL A 276 -15.76 -4.02 3.53
N GLU A 277 -16.09 -2.79 3.14
CA GLU A 277 -16.34 -2.41 1.75
C GLU A 277 -15.08 -1.78 1.16
N VAL A 278 -14.66 -2.28 -0.01
CA VAL A 278 -13.53 -1.74 -0.77
C VAL A 278 -14.08 -0.93 -1.94
N GLY A 279 -13.95 0.40 -1.86
CA GLY A 279 -14.43 1.29 -2.92
C GLY A 279 -13.62 1.13 -4.22
N SER A 280 -14.26 1.34 -5.37
CA SER A 280 -13.55 1.30 -6.65
C SER A 280 -12.45 2.37 -6.69
N PRO A 281 -11.21 2.01 -7.02
CA PRO A 281 -10.11 2.94 -7.04
C PRO A 281 -10.27 3.98 -8.14
N ARG A 282 -9.86 5.21 -7.84
CA ARG A 282 -9.68 6.28 -8.82
C ARG A 282 -8.20 6.61 -8.97
N ARG A 283 -7.82 7.07 -10.17
CA ARG A 283 -6.47 7.59 -10.40
C ARG A 283 -6.22 8.85 -9.58
N VAL A 284 -4.97 9.01 -9.18
CA VAL A 284 -4.40 10.23 -8.60
C VAL A 284 -3.11 10.56 -9.32
N GLY A 285 -2.73 11.84 -9.27
CA GLY A 285 -1.56 12.34 -9.99
C GLY A 285 -1.84 12.78 -11.43
N ASP A 286 -3.05 12.61 -11.96
CA ASP A 286 -3.41 13.01 -13.33
C ASP A 286 -3.16 14.51 -13.56
N LYS A 287 -3.40 15.32 -12.53
CA LYS A 287 -3.23 16.78 -12.56
C LYS A 287 -1.79 17.26 -12.35
N ILE A 288 -0.84 16.35 -12.09
CA ILE A 288 0.57 16.74 -11.96
C ILE A 288 1.17 16.82 -13.37
N MET A 289 1.38 18.06 -13.84
CA MET A 289 1.98 18.34 -15.15
C MET A 289 3.43 17.80 -15.23
N PRO A 290 3.98 17.50 -16.41
CA PRO A 290 5.41 17.22 -16.51
C PRO A 290 6.24 18.48 -16.21
N LEU A 291 7.46 18.31 -15.70
CA LEU A 291 8.44 19.39 -15.58
C LEU A 291 9.59 19.08 -16.53
N ASN A 292 9.84 19.95 -17.50
CA ASN A 292 10.79 19.70 -18.59
C ASN A 292 10.51 18.35 -19.27
N GLU A 293 9.25 18.10 -19.64
CA GLU A 293 8.78 16.86 -20.29
C GLU A 293 8.87 15.58 -19.43
N VAL A 294 9.36 15.69 -18.19
CA VAL A 294 9.47 14.56 -17.26
C VAL A 294 8.28 14.54 -16.30
N PHE A 295 7.45 13.50 -16.40
CA PHE A 295 6.40 13.24 -15.41
C PHE A 295 6.99 12.79 -14.07
N PRO A 296 6.27 13.02 -12.94
CA PRO A 296 6.74 12.56 -11.64
C PRO A 296 6.89 11.04 -11.55
N SER A 297 6.04 10.30 -12.26
CA SER A 297 6.17 8.86 -12.48
C SER A 297 5.53 8.56 -13.84
N ASP A 298 5.98 7.49 -14.49
CA ASP A 298 5.28 6.90 -15.62
C ASP A 298 3.98 6.19 -15.21
N HIS A 299 3.82 5.95 -13.90
CA HIS A 299 2.59 5.49 -13.29
C HIS A 299 1.70 6.64 -12.76
N PHE A 300 0.40 6.42 -12.80
CA PHE A 300 -0.57 7.10 -11.94
C PHE A 300 -0.64 6.40 -10.59
N GLY A 301 -0.94 7.15 -9.53
CA GLY A 301 -1.31 6.52 -8.27
C GLY A 301 -2.77 6.06 -8.32
N LEU A 302 -3.13 5.15 -7.43
CA LEU A 302 -4.51 4.77 -7.16
C LEU A 302 -4.90 5.17 -5.75
N LEU A 303 -6.14 5.66 -5.57
CA LEU A 303 -6.77 5.88 -4.27
C LEU A 303 -8.08 5.09 -4.22
N SER A 304 -8.23 4.27 -3.18
CA SER A 304 -9.49 3.63 -2.79
C SER A 304 -9.83 4.00 -1.35
N ILE A 305 -11.12 3.94 -1.03
CA ILE A 305 -11.66 4.17 0.30
C ILE A 305 -12.13 2.82 0.84
N ILE A 306 -11.60 2.41 1.99
CA ILE A 306 -11.95 1.18 2.69
C ILE A 306 -12.83 1.55 3.87
N LYS A 307 -14.04 1.00 3.96
CA LYS A 307 -14.98 1.30 5.04
C LYS A 307 -15.29 0.05 5.83
N VAL A 308 -15.35 0.15 7.16
CA VAL A 308 -15.91 -0.91 7.98
C VAL A 308 -17.40 -1.00 7.70
N SER A 309 -17.88 -2.18 7.33
CA SER A 309 -19.31 -2.42 7.13
C SER A 309 -20.07 -2.26 8.45
N LYS A 310 -21.33 -1.83 8.36
CA LYS A 310 -22.22 -1.72 9.52
C LYS A 310 -22.61 -3.09 10.06
#